data_AF-A0A7L3V4D5-F1
#
_entry.id   AF-A0A7L3V4D5-F1
#
_cell.length_a   1.000
_cell.length_b   1.000
_cell.length_c   1.000
_cell.angle_alpha   90.00
_cell.angle_beta   90.00
_cell.angle_gamma   90.00
#
_symmetry.space_group_name_H-M   'P 1'
#
loop_
_entity.id
_entity.type
_entity.pdbx_description
1 polymer ?
#
loop_
_entity_poly.entity_id
_entity_poly.type
_entity_poly.pdbx_seq_one_letter_code
_entity_poly.pdbx_strand_id
1 'polypeptide(L)' 'RGLASGTDGESRLAQLLREKFPRASAIKVVDISGGCGDMYEIHVESEEFREKRPVQQHRMVTQ' A
#
# COMPACT_ATOMS: atom_id res chain seq x y z
N ARG A 1 -3.21 11.88 22.31
CA ARG A 1 -2.94 10.83 21.30
C ARG A 1 -3.76 11.21 20.07
N GLY A 2 -3.16 11.94 19.13
CA GLY A 2 -3.82 12.40 17.91
C GLY A 2 -4.11 11.20 17.02
N LEU A 3 -5.36 11.07 16.62
CA LEU A 3 -5.85 9.99 15.78
C LEU A 3 -5.13 10.04 14.43
N ALA A 4 -4.77 8.87 13.91
CA ALA A 4 -4.40 8.71 12.51
C ALA A 4 -5.61 9.16 11.67
N SER A 5 -5.62 10.44 11.33
CA SER A 5 -6.53 11.01 10.35
C SER A 5 -6.12 10.39 9.04
N GLY A 6 -6.94 9.47 8.53
CA GLY A 6 -6.80 8.90 7.20
C GLY A 6 -6.51 10.03 6.22
N THR A 7 -5.24 10.14 5.84
CA THR A 7 -4.73 11.21 4.98
C THR A 7 -5.25 10.97 3.56
N ASP A 8 -5.44 12.05 2.79
CA ASP A 8 -5.70 11.94 1.34
C ASP A 8 -4.66 11.05 0.64
N GLY A 9 -3.43 11.01 1.16
CA GLY A 9 -2.36 10.14 0.72
C GLY A 9 -2.69 8.66 0.85
N GLU A 10 -3.17 8.20 2.01
CA GLU A 10 -3.56 6.80 2.23
C GLU A 10 -4.65 6.37 1.25
N SER A 11 -5.68 7.20 1.07
CA SER A 11 -6.79 6.89 0.17
C SER A 11 -6.33 6.83 -1.30
N ARG A 12 -5.48 7.77 -1.73
CA ARG A 12 -4.88 7.75 -3.07
C ARG A 12 -4.01 6.52 -3.30
N LEU A 13 -3.12 6.21 -2.37
CA LEU A 13 -2.23 5.05 -2.46
C LEU A 13 -3.03 3.75 -2.48
N ALA A 14 -4.04 3.62 -1.62
CA ALA A 14 -4.91 2.45 -1.60
C ALA A 14 -5.65 2.26 -2.93
N GLN A 15 -6.17 3.34 -3.52
CA GLN A 15 -6.83 3.28 -4.83
C GLN A 15 -5.83 2.89 -5.93
N LEU A 16 -4.66 3.52 -5.99
CA LEU A 16 -3.63 3.23 -7.00
C LEU A 16 -3.17 1.76 -6.94
N LEU A 17 -2.95 1.25 -5.74
CA LEU A 17 -2.58 -0.15 -5.54
C LEU A 17 -3.71 -1.10 -5.95
N ARG A 18 -4.97 -0.72 -5.73
CA ARG A 18 -6.13 -1.53 -6.12
C ARG A 18 -6.33 -1.57 -7.63
N GLU A 19 -6.01 -0.47 -8.31
CA GLU A 19 -5.99 -0.40 -9.78
C GLU A 19 -4.81 -1.19 -10.37
N LYS A 20 -3.61 -1.09 -9.76
CA LYS A 20 -2.43 -1.87 -10.19
C LYS A 20 -2.56 -3.37 -9.96
N PHE A 21 -3.15 -3.76 -8.84
CA PHE A 21 -3.31 -5.15 -8.42
C PHE A 21 -4.80 -5.51 -8.32
N PRO A 22 -5.51 -5.65 -9.45
CA PRO A 22 -6.94 -5.95 -9.45
C PRO A 22 -7.23 -7.35 -8.86
N ARG A 23 -6.23 -8.23 -8.79
CA ARG A 23 -6.32 -9.56 -8.16
C ARG A 23 -5.89 -9.58 -6.69
N ALA A 24 -5.60 -8.41 -6.10
CA ALA A 24 -5.28 -8.32 -4.69
C ALA A 24 -6.49 -8.70 -3.83
N SER A 25 -6.28 -9.63 -2.90
CA SER A 25 -7.28 -10.05 -1.92
C SER A 25 -7.36 -9.07 -0.75
N ALA A 26 -6.22 -8.48 -0.35
CA ALA A 26 -6.16 -7.46 0.69
C ALA A 26 -5.16 -6.36 0.32
N ILE A 27 -5.56 -5.11 0.54
CA ILE A 27 -4.70 -3.92 0.44
C ILE A 27 -4.96 -3.08 1.67
N LYS A 28 -3.89 -2.77 2.41
CA LYS A 28 -3.93 -1.89 3.57
C LYS A 28 -2.81 -0.87 3.44
N VAL A 29 -3.16 0.39 3.58
CA VAL A 29 -2.22 1.51 3.60
C VAL A 29 -2.48 2.26 4.90
N VAL A 30 -1.41 2.51 5.66
CA VAL A 30 -1.47 3.22 6.94
C VAL A 30 -0.39 4.29 6.96
N ASP A 31 -0.76 5.54 7.22
CA ASP A 31 0.20 6.62 7.45
C ASP A 31 0.86 6.44 8.82
N ILE A 32 2.19 6.27 8.80
CA ILE A 32 3.02 6.16 10.01
C ILE A 32 3.83 7.44 10.27
N SER A 33 3.68 8.45 9.42
CA SER A 33 4.33 9.76 9.58
C SER A 33 3.59 10.70 10.55
N GLY A 34 2.43 10.29 11.06
CA GLY A 34 1.65 11.08 12.02
C GLY A 34 0.89 12.25 11.39
N GLY A 35 0.50 12.14 10.12
CA GLY A 35 -0.31 13.13 9.40
C GLY A 35 0.49 14.05 8.47
N CYS A 36 1.81 13.84 8.33
CA CYS A 36 2.64 14.59 7.37
C CYS A 36 2.51 14.03 5.95
N GLY A 37 2.20 12.73 5.83
CA GLY A 37 2.05 12.04 4.56
C GLY A 37 3.38 11.67 3.88
N ASP A 38 4.47 11.58 4.64
CA ASP A 38 5.82 11.27 4.12
C ASP A 38 6.16 9.78 4.16
N MET A 39 5.52 9.00 5.03
CA MET A 39 5.81 7.57 5.24
C MET A 39 4.53 6.76 5.44
N TYR A 40 4.40 5.72 4.64
CA TYR A 40 3.25 4.82 4.66
C TYR A 40 3.69 3.36 4.85
N GLU A 41 3.00 2.66 5.74
CA GLU A 41 3.06 1.21 5.83
C GLU A 41 2.05 0.60 4.86
N ILE A 42 2.54 -0.18 3.89
CA ILE A 42 1.73 -0.76 2.82
C ILE A 42 1.78 -2.28 2.92
N HIS A 43 0.62 -2.90 3.06
CA HIS A 43 0.43 -4.35 3.04
C HIS A 43 -0.45 -4.72 1.83
N VAL A 44 0.08 -5.54 0.93
CA VAL A 44 -0.65 -6.03 -0.24
C VAL A 44 -0.55 -7.56 -0.28
N GLU A 45 -1.71 -8.21 -0.32
CA GLU A 45 -1.85 -9.64 -0.54
C GLU A 45 -2.49 -9.86 -1.90
N SER A 46 -1.78 -10.49 -2.83
CA SER A 46 -2.24 -10.77 -4.19
C SER A 46 -1.68 -12.10 -4.70
N GLU A 47 -2.48 -12.82 -5.49
CA GLU A 47 -2.02 -14.04 -6.17
C GLU A 47 -0.90 -13.76 -7.16
N GLU A 48 -0.80 -12.53 -7.68
CA GLU A 48 0.26 -12.10 -8.61
C GLU A 48 1.66 -12.18 -8.02
N PHE A 49 1.77 -12.21 -6.69
CA PHE A 49 3.05 -12.33 -5.99
C PHE A 49 3.52 -13.77 -5.82
N ARG A 50 2.65 -14.76 -6.01
CA ARG A 50 2.92 -16.19 -5.73
C ARG A 50 4.14 -16.74 -6.47
N GLU A 51 4.42 -16.25 -7.66
CA GLU A 51 5.53 -16.72 -8.52
C GLU A 51 6.71 -15.73 -8.59
N LYS A 52 6.72 -14.70 -7.75
CA LYS A 52 7.71 -13.62 -7.77
C LYS A 52 8.60 -13.69 -6.54
N ARG A 53 9.88 -13.35 -6.69
CA ARG A 53 10.79 -13.21 -5.53
C ARG A 53 10.39 -11.97 -4.71
N PRO A 54 10.65 -11.93 -3.39
CA PRO A 54 10.26 -10.79 -2.53
C PRO A 54 10.73 -9.44 -3.08
N VAL A 55 11.97 -9.35 -3.56
CA VAL A 55 12.49 -8.10 -4.17
C VAL A 55 11.73 -7.68 -5.42
N GLN A 56 11.23 -8.64 -6.22
CA GLN A 56 10.41 -8.33 -7.39
C GLN A 56 9.01 -7.86 -6.97
N GLN A 57 8.43 -8.47 -5.94
CA GLN A 57 7.15 -8.04 -5.38
C GLN A 57 7.24 -6.59 -4.88
N HIS A 58 8.26 -6.25 -4.08
CA HIS A 58 8.50 -4.87 -3.64
C HIS A 58 8.66 -3.91 -4.83
N ARG A 59 9.44 -4.28 -5.84
CA ARG A 59 9.61 -3.47 -7.07
C ARG A 59 8.31 -3.26 -7.84
N MET A 60 7.39 -4.22 -7.82
CA MET A 60 6.07 -4.09 -8.46
C MET A 60 5.19 -3.08 -7.72
N VAL A 61 5.34 -2.98 -6.40
CA VAL A 61 4.58 -2.04 -5.55
C VAL A 61 5.17 -0.63 -5.59
N THR A 62 6.50 -0.49 -5.71
CA THR A 62 7.19 0.82 -5.66
C THR A 62 7.32 1.54 -7.01
N GLN A 63 7.45 0.80 -8.13
CA GLN A 63 7.26 1.39 -9.47
C GLN A 63 5.78 1.64 -9.71
#